data_AF-A0A812Z0C2-F1
#
_entry.id   AF-A0A812Z0C2-F1
#
_cell.length_a   1.000
_cell.length_b   1.000
_cell.length_c   1.000
_cell.angle_alpha   90.00
_cell.angle_beta   90.00
_cell.angle_gamma   90.00
#
_symmetry.space_group_name_H-M   'P 1'
#
loop_
_entity.id
_entity.type
_entity.pdbx_description
1 polymer ?
#
loop_
_entity_poly.entity_id
_entity_poly.type
_entity_poly.pdbx_seq_one_letter_code
_entity_poly.pdbx_strand_id
1 'polypeptide(L)'
;MTSCKDMPYKERKRQYAALRRAILKKNNPALTAKFSLCSDGDRFGMLKSFLVNEGVGAIEIEERFQTFVKNLRTDKYTTVTIFQLEKIYGTSEEAAAFIEALIKGQAGTPHPQAPGVAKAKMYKVLKEIVEENQTGTSGSCNVRLGGRVNESSAKRLLAKQLGPELAVLDNTAFVDMKTGKIASKTLGSRAVYPMFSILAFLCCM
;
A
#
# COMPACT_ATOMS: atom_id res chain seq x y z
N MET A 1 -9.29 -24.31 0.98
CA MET A 1 -9.73 -25.70 1.21
C MET A 1 -9.06 -26.23 2.45
N THR A 2 -9.83 -26.48 3.50
CA THR A 2 -9.36 -27.04 4.77
C THR A 2 -9.67 -28.54 4.85
N SER A 3 -10.66 -29.03 4.08
CA SER A 3 -11.06 -30.44 4.06
C SER A 3 -11.38 -30.96 2.66
N CYS A 4 -11.30 -32.29 2.49
CA CYS A 4 -11.76 -33.01 1.28
C CYS A 4 -13.25 -32.77 0.99
N LYS A 5 -14.05 -32.43 2.02
CA LYS A 5 -15.47 -32.14 1.88
C LYS A 5 -15.77 -30.79 1.23
N ASP A 6 -14.81 -29.87 1.20
CA ASP A 6 -14.98 -28.52 0.64
C ASP A 6 -15.00 -28.52 -0.91
N MET A 7 -14.63 -29.64 -1.55
CA MET A 7 -14.63 -29.77 -3.01
C MET A 7 -15.88 -30.51 -3.49
N PRO A 8 -16.54 -30.04 -4.56
CA PRO A 8 -17.65 -30.76 -5.17
C PRO A 8 -17.27 -32.21 -5.48
N TYR A 9 -18.18 -33.15 -5.20
CA TYR A 9 -17.92 -34.59 -5.30
C TYR A 9 -17.30 -35.02 -6.64
N LYS A 10 -17.82 -34.48 -7.76
CA LYS A 10 -17.34 -34.78 -9.12
C LYS A 10 -15.89 -34.33 -9.32
N GLU A 11 -15.54 -33.13 -8.88
CA GLU A 11 -14.18 -32.60 -9.01
C GLU A 11 -13.22 -33.35 -8.08
N ARG A 12 -13.64 -33.66 -6.86
CA ARG A 12 -12.87 -34.48 -5.93
C ARG A 12 -12.49 -35.83 -6.52
N LYS A 13 -13.48 -36.55 -7.09
CA LYS A 13 -13.25 -37.83 -7.75
C LYS A 13 -12.26 -37.72 -8.91
N ARG A 14 -12.39 -36.68 -9.73
CA ARG A 14 -11.49 -36.39 -10.86
C ARG A 14 -10.05 -36.14 -10.39
N GLN A 15 -9.89 -35.33 -9.34
CA GLN A 15 -8.58 -34.95 -8.80
C GLN A 15 -7.86 -36.13 -8.13
N TYR A 16 -8.56 -36.96 -7.36
CA TYR A 16 -7.98 -38.20 -6.83
C TYR A 16 -7.61 -39.20 -7.93
N ALA A 17 -8.41 -39.31 -8.98
CA ALA A 17 -8.08 -40.15 -10.13
C ALA A 17 -6.81 -39.65 -10.85
N ALA A 18 -6.66 -38.33 -11.01
CA ALA A 18 -5.47 -37.72 -11.60
C ALA A 18 -4.22 -37.96 -10.72
N LEU A 19 -4.33 -37.76 -9.41
CA LEU A 19 -3.27 -38.06 -8.44
C LEU A 19 -2.83 -39.53 -8.51
N ARG A 20 -3.79 -40.45 -8.50
CA ARG A 20 -3.51 -41.89 -8.59
C ARG A 20 -2.77 -42.24 -9.89
N ARG A 21 -3.20 -41.68 -11.02
CA ARG A 21 -2.50 -41.88 -12.31
C ARG A 21 -1.08 -41.32 -12.28
N ALA A 22 -0.87 -40.15 -11.67
CA ALA A 22 0.45 -39.54 -11.59
C ALA A 22 1.42 -40.34 -10.70
N ILE A 23 0.95 -40.84 -9.55
CA ILE A 23 1.73 -41.72 -8.66
C ILE A 23 2.14 -43.00 -9.40
N LEU A 24 1.18 -43.64 -10.09
CA LEU A 24 1.44 -44.85 -10.87
C LEU A 24 2.38 -44.59 -12.06
N LYS A 25 2.24 -43.45 -12.74
CA LYS A 25 3.12 -43.05 -13.85
C LYS A 25 4.58 -42.87 -13.42
N LYS A 26 4.80 -42.28 -12.23
CA LYS A 26 6.15 -42.14 -11.64
C LYS A 26 6.74 -43.47 -11.16
N ASN A 27 5.92 -44.53 -11.12
CA ASN A 27 6.29 -45.89 -10.76
C ASN A 27 7.03 -46.02 -9.42
N ASN A 28 6.68 -45.15 -8.45
CA ASN A 28 7.27 -45.17 -7.12
C ASN A 28 6.43 -46.08 -6.20
N PRO A 29 6.95 -47.27 -5.80
CA PRO A 29 6.19 -48.23 -5.01
C PRO A 29 5.89 -47.71 -3.60
N ALA A 30 6.76 -46.91 -2.99
CA ALA A 30 6.56 -46.33 -1.67
C ALA A 30 5.41 -45.31 -1.66
N LEU A 31 5.32 -44.47 -2.68
CA LEU A 31 4.22 -43.51 -2.82
C LEU A 31 2.89 -44.20 -3.12
N THR A 32 2.92 -45.29 -3.89
CA THR A 32 1.73 -46.09 -4.20
C THR A 32 1.19 -46.79 -2.96
N ALA A 33 2.07 -47.41 -2.17
CA ALA A 33 1.72 -48.05 -0.90
C ALA A 33 1.24 -47.03 0.14
N LYS A 34 1.89 -45.86 0.22
CA LYS A 34 1.44 -44.78 1.11
C LYS A 34 0.04 -44.30 0.72
N PHE A 35 -0.24 -44.11 -0.56
CA PHE A 35 -1.56 -43.66 -1.01
C PHE A 35 -2.67 -44.69 -0.73
N SER A 36 -2.39 -45.99 -0.88
CA SER A 36 -3.38 -47.04 -0.59
C SER A 36 -3.66 -47.19 0.92
N LEU A 37 -2.62 -47.09 1.76
CA LEU A 37 -2.70 -47.29 3.20
C LEU A 37 -3.14 -46.05 4.00
N CYS A 38 -3.03 -44.86 3.42
CA CYS A 38 -3.39 -43.61 4.08
C CYS A 38 -4.90 -43.43 4.30
N SER A 39 -5.24 -42.71 5.38
CA SER A 39 -6.59 -42.22 5.64
C SER A 39 -7.01 -41.17 4.60
N ASP A 40 -8.32 -40.90 4.49
CA ASP A 40 -8.81 -39.87 3.57
C ASP A 40 -8.27 -38.45 3.88
N GLY A 41 -7.96 -38.18 5.16
CA GLY A 41 -7.30 -36.92 5.56
C GLY A 41 -5.89 -36.81 5.01
N ASP A 42 -5.08 -37.87 5.14
CA ASP A 42 -3.72 -37.91 4.63
C ASP A 42 -3.67 -37.89 3.10
N ARG A 43 -4.60 -38.62 2.44
CA ARG A 43 -4.77 -38.58 0.98
C ARG A 43 -5.13 -37.18 0.49
N PHE A 44 -5.94 -36.44 1.26
CA PHE A 44 -6.23 -35.04 0.95
C PHE A 44 -4.99 -34.15 1.08
N GLY A 45 -4.14 -34.38 2.09
CA GLY A 45 -2.83 -33.73 2.21
C GLY A 45 -1.95 -33.98 0.99
N MET A 46 -1.82 -35.24 0.55
CA MET A 46 -1.08 -35.60 -0.67
C MET A 46 -1.67 -34.95 -1.92
N LEU A 47 -3.00 -34.88 -2.02
CA LEU A 47 -3.68 -34.19 -3.13
C LEU A 47 -3.41 -32.69 -3.14
N LYS A 48 -3.38 -32.05 -1.97
CA LYS A 48 -3.05 -30.63 -1.85
C LYS A 48 -1.65 -30.35 -2.36
N SER A 49 -0.66 -31.14 -1.95
CA SER A 49 0.71 -31.02 -2.45
C SER A 49 0.81 -31.30 -3.95
N PHE A 50 0.05 -32.27 -4.47
CA PHE A 50 0.01 -32.56 -5.91
C PHE A 50 -0.60 -31.43 -6.73
N LEU A 51 -1.69 -30.82 -6.25
CA LEU A 51 -2.32 -29.68 -6.92
C LEU A 51 -1.42 -28.45 -6.95
N VAL A 52 -0.64 -28.23 -5.90
CA VAL A 52 0.35 -27.13 -5.83
C VAL A 52 1.55 -27.43 -6.73
N ASN A 53 2.06 -28.67 -6.74
CA ASN A 53 3.33 -29.00 -7.42
C ASN A 53 3.19 -29.39 -8.90
N GLU A 54 2.08 -30.02 -9.31
CA GLU A 54 1.83 -30.45 -10.70
C GLU A 54 0.67 -29.72 -11.38
N GLY A 55 -0.08 -28.88 -10.65
CA GLY A 55 -1.24 -28.15 -11.18
C GLY A 55 -0.91 -26.80 -11.81
N VAL A 56 0.28 -26.26 -11.56
CA VAL A 56 0.74 -24.98 -12.11
C VAL A 56 1.43 -25.24 -13.45
N GLY A 57 0.71 -25.01 -14.54
CA GLY A 57 1.24 -25.19 -15.89
C GLY A 57 2.06 -23.99 -16.37
N ALA A 58 1.74 -22.80 -15.87
CA ALA A 58 2.46 -21.57 -16.09
C ALA A 58 2.19 -20.59 -14.94
N ILE A 59 3.22 -19.90 -14.46
CA ILE A 59 3.06 -18.73 -13.58
C ILE A 59 3.34 -17.53 -14.46
N GLU A 60 2.32 -16.72 -14.72
CA GLU A 60 2.47 -15.44 -15.39
C GLU A 60 2.61 -14.37 -14.32
N ILE A 61 3.79 -13.75 -14.25
CA ILE A 61 4.06 -12.62 -13.37
C ILE A 61 4.03 -11.37 -14.25
N GLU A 62 2.99 -10.54 -14.09
CA GLU A 62 2.87 -9.27 -14.78
C GLU A 62 3.34 -8.16 -13.83
N GLU A 63 4.56 -7.67 -14.03
CA GLU A 63 5.07 -6.50 -13.33
C GLU A 63 4.65 -5.23 -14.08
N ARG A 64 3.92 -4.34 -13.39
CA ARG A 64 3.55 -3.03 -13.90
C ARG A 64 4.27 -1.95 -13.10
N PHE A 65 5.16 -1.23 -13.76
CA PHE A 65 5.80 -0.04 -13.22
C PHE A 65 5.06 1.19 -13.71
N GLN A 66 4.54 1.99 -12.78
CA GLN A 66 3.91 3.26 -13.09
C GLN A 66 4.72 4.38 -12.45
N THR A 67 5.24 5.28 -13.28
CA THR A 67 5.76 6.56 -12.82
C THR A 67 4.58 7.47 -12.50
N PHE A 68 4.64 8.16 -11.37
CA PHE A 68 3.62 9.13 -11.01
C PHE A 68 4.27 10.45 -10.61
N VAL A 69 3.60 11.53 -11.00
CA VAL A 69 3.87 12.88 -10.52
C VAL A 69 2.62 13.30 -9.75
N LYS A 70 2.76 13.50 -8.44
CA LYS A 70 1.69 13.97 -7.57
C LYS A 70 2.06 15.36 -7.07
N ASN A 71 1.23 16.33 -7.39
CA ASN A 71 1.33 17.66 -6.81
C ASN A 71 0.44 17.65 -5.57
N LEU A 72 1.05 17.60 -4.39
CA LEU A 72 0.35 17.74 -3.12
C LEU A 72 0.38 19.20 -2.70
N ARG A 73 -0.80 19.83 -2.71
CA ARG A 73 -1.00 21.12 -2.06
C ARG A 73 -1.44 20.87 -0.62
N THR A 74 -0.59 21.26 0.33
CA THR A 74 -0.87 21.14 1.76
C THR A 74 -0.98 22.52 2.37
N ASP A 75 -2.15 22.83 2.92
CA ASP A 75 -2.40 24.07 3.62
C ASP A 75 -1.99 23.90 5.09
N LYS A 76 -0.98 24.66 5.53
CA LYS A 76 -0.52 24.67 6.92
C LYS A 76 -1.26 25.78 7.69
N TYR A 77 -2.05 25.38 8.67
CA TYR A 77 -2.76 26.29 9.55
C TYR A 77 -2.03 26.46 10.88
N THR A 78 -2.01 27.69 11.39
CA THR A 78 -1.54 27.99 12.75
C THR A 78 -2.69 28.53 13.57
N THR A 79 -2.72 28.20 14.86
CA THR A 79 -3.65 28.81 15.81
C THR A 79 -3.00 30.03 16.44
N VAL A 80 -3.61 31.20 16.27
CA VAL A 80 -3.10 32.47 16.82
C VAL A 80 -4.21 33.20 17.55
N THR A 81 -3.84 33.98 18.57
CA THR A 81 -4.77 34.84 19.30
C THR A 81 -4.94 36.20 18.61
N ILE A 82 -6.01 36.93 18.93
CA ILE A 82 -6.24 38.29 18.40
C ILE A 82 -5.06 39.20 18.71
N PHE A 83 -4.49 39.11 19.92
CA PHE A 83 -3.29 39.89 20.30
C PHE A 83 -2.07 39.59 19.42
N GLN A 84 -1.89 38.34 19.01
CA GLN A 84 -0.80 37.97 18.10
C GLN A 84 -1.08 38.47 16.69
N LEU A 85 -2.33 38.45 16.23
CA LEU A 85 -2.72 39.00 14.94
C LEU A 85 -2.51 40.52 14.88
N GLU A 86 -2.96 41.26 15.89
CA GLU A 86 -2.72 42.70 16.03
C GLU A 86 -1.22 43.03 16.04
N LYS A 87 -0.41 42.17 16.68
CA LYS A 87 1.05 42.33 16.70
C LYS A 87 1.72 42.03 15.35
N ILE A 88 1.22 41.05 14.60
CA ILE A 88 1.80 40.62 13.30
C ILE A 88 1.42 41.59 12.18
N TYR A 89 0.15 41.98 12.10
CA TYR A 89 -0.38 42.79 11.00
C TYR A 89 -0.42 44.30 11.32
N GLY A 90 -0.21 44.69 12.57
CA GLY A 90 -0.19 46.08 13.02
C GLY A 90 -1.57 46.72 13.11
N THR A 91 -1.60 48.05 13.17
CA THR A 91 -2.82 48.87 13.27
C THR A 91 -3.32 49.36 11.91
N SER A 92 -3.11 48.59 10.83
CA SER A 92 -3.65 48.96 9.53
C SER A 92 -5.17 48.73 9.50
N GLU A 93 -5.88 49.59 8.76
CA GLU A 93 -7.34 49.47 8.61
C GLU A 93 -7.73 48.13 7.95
N GLU A 94 -6.89 47.64 7.05
CA GLU A 94 -7.02 46.31 6.42
C GLU A 94 -6.90 45.16 7.42
N ALA A 95 -5.98 45.27 8.39
CA ALA A 95 -5.82 44.25 9.43
C ALA A 95 -7.03 44.20 10.37
N ALA A 96 -7.58 45.37 10.72
CA ALA A 96 -8.80 45.45 11.53
C ALA A 96 -10.00 44.79 10.81
N ALA A 97 -10.19 45.11 9.52
CA ALA A 97 -11.25 44.50 8.70
C ALA A 97 -11.07 42.97 8.57
N PHE A 98 -9.82 42.49 8.41
CA PHE A 98 -9.53 41.06 8.38
C PHE A 98 -9.85 40.37 9.70
N ILE A 99 -9.45 40.94 10.84
CA ILE A 99 -9.73 40.38 12.17
C ILE A 99 -11.24 40.32 12.42
N GLU A 100 -11.99 41.37 12.08
CA GLU A 100 -13.45 41.36 12.21
C GLU A 100 -14.12 40.29 11.34
N ALA A 101 -13.70 40.18 10.08
CA ALA A 101 -14.19 39.14 9.17
C ALA A 101 -13.89 37.73 9.72
N LEU A 102 -12.73 37.56 10.35
CA LEU A 102 -12.29 36.29 10.92
C LEU A 102 -13.10 35.93 12.18
N ILE A 103 -13.36 36.89 13.07
CA ILE A 103 -14.22 36.72 14.24
C ILE A 103 -15.66 36.37 13.81
N LYS A 104 -16.16 36.97 12.73
CA LYS A 104 -17.49 36.68 12.18
C LYS A 104 -17.56 35.29 11.54
N GLY A 105 -16.48 34.83 10.91
CA GLY A 105 -16.42 33.56 10.19
C GLY A 105 -16.11 32.33 11.06
N GLN A 106 -15.45 32.50 12.21
CA GLN A 106 -15.02 31.39 13.08
C GLN A 106 -15.42 31.66 14.54
N ALA A 107 -15.98 30.66 15.23
CA ALA A 107 -16.39 30.80 16.63
C ALA A 107 -15.22 30.97 17.63
N GLY A 108 -13.99 30.66 17.21
CA GLY A 108 -12.78 30.68 18.03
C GLY A 108 -12.79 29.65 19.16
N THR A 109 -11.62 29.12 19.54
CA THR A 109 -11.49 28.26 20.73
C THR A 109 -10.94 29.08 21.90
N PRO A 110 -11.50 28.96 23.12
CA PRO A 110 -11.01 29.71 24.28
C PRO A 110 -9.57 29.31 24.62
N HIS A 111 -8.78 30.28 25.09
CA HIS A 111 -7.39 30.02 25.51
C HIS A 111 -7.36 29.18 26.80
N PRO A 112 -6.50 28.15 26.89
CA PRO A 112 -6.47 27.25 28.05
C PRO A 112 -6.12 27.95 29.37
N GLN A 113 -5.34 29.02 29.34
CA GLN A 113 -4.94 29.76 30.56
C GLN A 113 -5.92 30.87 30.96
N ALA A 114 -6.83 31.30 30.08
CA ALA A 114 -7.71 32.44 30.34
C ALA A 114 -9.05 32.31 29.57
N PRO A 115 -9.90 31.33 29.94
CA PRO A 115 -11.12 31.02 29.18
C PRO A 115 -12.18 32.13 29.22
N GLY A 116 -12.13 33.04 30.21
CA GLY A 116 -13.08 34.14 30.36
C GLY A 116 -12.77 35.39 29.54
N VAL A 117 -11.59 35.50 28.92
CA VAL A 117 -11.19 36.71 28.20
C VAL A 117 -11.56 36.59 26.73
N ALA A 118 -12.56 37.37 26.28
CA ALA A 118 -13.05 37.32 24.90
C ALA A 118 -11.95 37.57 23.85
N LYS A 119 -10.98 38.44 24.17
CA LYS A 119 -9.82 38.74 23.30
C LYS A 119 -8.76 37.64 23.25
N ALA A 120 -8.80 36.68 24.19
CA ALA A 120 -7.86 35.56 24.23
C ALA A 120 -8.28 34.39 23.32
N LYS A 121 -9.41 34.47 22.61
CA LYS A 121 -9.82 33.40 21.69
C LYS A 121 -8.76 33.13 20.62
N MET A 122 -8.52 31.84 20.38
CA MET A 122 -7.60 31.35 19.36
C MET A 122 -8.35 31.07 18.07
N TYR A 123 -7.75 31.45 16.97
CA TYR A 123 -8.30 31.32 15.62
C TYR A 123 -7.35 30.57 14.71
N LYS A 124 -7.90 29.77 13.80
CA LYS A 124 -7.10 29.03 12.81
C LYS A 124 -6.90 29.93 11.60
N VAL A 125 -5.64 30.31 11.38
CA VAL A 125 -5.23 31.16 10.28
C VAL A 125 -4.30 30.37 9.36
N LEU A 126 -4.50 30.51 8.07
CA LEU A 126 -3.63 29.91 7.06
C LEU A 126 -2.26 30.59 7.17
N LYS A 127 -1.22 29.81 7.49
CA LYS A 127 0.15 30.31 7.63
C LYS A 127 0.90 30.26 6.32
N GLU A 128 0.80 29.13 5.64
CA GLU A 128 1.59 28.83 4.46
C GLU A 128 0.86 27.78 3.62
N ILE A 129 0.85 27.99 2.30
CA ILE A 129 0.43 26.99 1.33
C ILE A 129 1.72 26.34 0.83
N VAL A 130 1.93 25.07 1.15
CA VAL A 130 3.10 24.33 0.69
C VAL A 130 2.68 23.44 -0.47
N GLU A 131 3.24 23.74 -1.65
CA GLU A 131 3.08 22.92 -2.84
C GLU A 131 4.29 21.99 -2.97
N GLU A 132 4.07 20.71 -2.66
CA GLU A 132 5.08 19.66 -2.80
C GLU A 132 4.83 18.86 -4.08
N ASN A 133 5.78 18.93 -5.01
CA ASN A 133 5.80 18.07 -6.18
C ASN A 133 6.53 16.77 -5.83
N GLN A 134 5.77 15.69 -5.66
CA GLN A 134 6.30 14.37 -5.40
C GLN A 134 6.35 13.57 -6.71
N THR A 135 7.56 13.27 -7.17
CA THR A 135 7.80 12.33 -8.27
C THR A 135 8.24 10.98 -7.71
N GLY A 136 7.60 9.90 -8.14
CA GLY A 136 7.95 8.56 -7.68
C GLY A 136 7.62 7.49 -8.70
N THR A 137 8.12 6.29 -8.46
CA THR A 137 7.79 5.08 -9.22
C THR A 137 7.09 4.12 -8.28
N SER A 138 5.90 3.67 -8.67
CA SER A 138 5.19 2.59 -7.98
C SER A 138 5.25 1.34 -8.85
N GLY A 139 5.74 0.24 -8.28
CA GLY A 139 5.62 -1.09 -8.87
C GLY A 139 4.38 -1.77 -8.32
N SER A 140 3.60 -2.41 -9.19
CA SER A 140 2.58 -3.36 -8.78
C SER A 140 2.84 -4.68 -9.50
N CYS A 141 2.94 -5.77 -8.74
CA CYS A 141 3.08 -7.11 -9.27
C CYS A 141 1.71 -7.79 -9.29
N ASN A 142 1.29 -8.31 -10.44
CA ASN A 142 0.08 -9.11 -10.55
C ASN A 142 0.47 -10.53 -10.94
N VAL A 143 0.24 -11.47 -10.03
CA VAL A 143 0.54 -12.89 -10.26
C VAL A 143 -0.71 -13.60 -10.75
N ARG A 144 -0.63 -14.18 -11.95
CA ARG A 144 -1.66 -15.03 -12.52
C ARG A 144 -1.14 -16.47 -12.61
N LEU A 145 -1.93 -17.39 -12.07
CA LEU A 145 -1.64 -18.83 -12.18
C LEU A 145 -2.42 -19.42 -13.36
N GLY A 146 -1.69 -19.84 -14.39
CA GLY A 146 -2.16 -20.65 -15.50
C GLY A 146 -1.94 -22.14 -15.22
N GLY A 147 -2.90 -23.00 -15.55
CA GLY A 147 -2.75 -24.44 -15.29
C GLY A 147 -4.03 -25.27 -15.45
N ARG A 148 -3.91 -26.56 -15.14
CA ARG A 148 -4.95 -27.60 -15.31
C ARG A 148 -6.21 -27.40 -14.45
N VAL A 149 -6.15 -26.49 -13.49
CA VAL A 149 -7.29 -26.12 -12.65
C VAL A 149 -8.16 -25.16 -13.46
N ASN A 150 -9.20 -25.67 -14.11
CA ASN A 150 -10.10 -24.87 -14.94
C ASN A 150 -11.08 -24.01 -14.12
N GLU A 151 -11.24 -24.32 -12.84
CA GLU A 151 -12.19 -23.64 -11.96
C GLU A 151 -11.61 -22.34 -11.37
N SER A 152 -12.32 -21.23 -11.56
CA SER A 152 -11.89 -19.89 -11.13
C SER A 152 -11.79 -19.74 -9.61
N SER A 153 -12.64 -20.45 -8.85
CA SER A 153 -12.65 -20.52 -7.38
C SER A 153 -11.35 -21.11 -6.85
N ALA A 154 -10.90 -22.23 -7.44
CA ALA A 154 -9.69 -22.93 -7.06
C ALA A 154 -8.42 -22.15 -7.48
N LYS A 155 -8.43 -21.48 -8.64
CA LYS A 155 -7.34 -20.56 -9.04
C LYS A 155 -7.15 -19.42 -8.02
N ARG A 156 -8.24 -18.79 -7.57
CA ARG A 156 -8.19 -17.72 -6.55
C ARG A 156 -7.64 -18.21 -5.21
N LEU A 157 -8.00 -19.43 -4.80
CA LEU A 157 -7.51 -20.01 -3.55
C LEU A 157 -6.01 -20.35 -3.60
N LEU A 158 -5.54 -20.89 -4.73
CA LEU A 158 -4.12 -21.16 -4.94
C LEU A 158 -3.30 -19.86 -5.01
N ALA A 159 -3.81 -18.84 -5.71
CA ALA A 159 -3.17 -17.52 -5.75
C ALA A 159 -3.05 -16.90 -4.35
N LYS A 160 -4.07 -17.05 -3.49
CA LYS A 160 -4.02 -16.61 -2.09
C LYS A 160 -3.02 -17.39 -1.24
N GLN A 161 -2.79 -18.67 -1.54
CA GLN A 161 -1.83 -19.50 -0.80
C GLN A 161 -0.38 -19.25 -1.22
N LEU A 162 -0.15 -18.96 -2.50
CA LEU A 162 1.18 -18.65 -3.04
C LEU A 162 1.57 -17.18 -2.88
N GLY A 163 0.59 -16.29 -2.76
CA GLY A 163 0.81 -14.84 -2.59
C GLY A 163 1.78 -14.48 -1.46
N PRO A 164 1.66 -15.04 -0.24
CA PRO A 164 2.60 -14.76 0.84
C PRO A 164 4.04 -15.23 0.55
N GLU A 165 4.20 -16.40 -0.08
CA GLU A 165 5.53 -16.93 -0.44
C GLU A 165 6.20 -16.10 -1.55
N LEU A 166 5.41 -15.60 -2.50
CA LEU A 166 5.88 -14.70 -3.55
C LEU A 166 6.16 -13.28 -3.04
N ALA A 167 5.37 -12.78 -2.09
CA ALA A 167 5.62 -11.48 -1.45
C ALA A 167 6.92 -11.46 -0.61
N VAL A 168 7.39 -12.62 -0.16
CA VAL A 168 8.72 -12.75 0.46
C VAL A 168 9.83 -12.59 -0.59
N LEU A 169 9.61 -13.04 -1.84
CA LEU A 169 10.53 -12.81 -2.96
C LEU A 169 10.54 -11.34 -3.42
N ASP A 170 9.44 -10.61 -3.28
CA ASP A 170 9.40 -9.16 -3.55
C ASP A 170 10.21 -8.34 -2.52
N ASN A 171 10.40 -8.87 -1.29
CA ASN A 171 11.24 -8.23 -0.27
C ASN A 171 12.72 -8.61 -0.38
N THR A 172 13.08 -9.61 -1.18
CA THR A 172 14.47 -9.82 -1.57
C THR A 172 14.82 -8.81 -2.66
N ALA A 173 15.55 -7.77 -2.27
CA ALA A 173 16.03 -6.73 -3.17
C ALA A 173 16.61 -7.35 -4.45
N PHE A 174 15.95 -7.10 -5.58
CA PHE A 174 16.39 -7.56 -6.88
C PHE A 174 17.79 -7.01 -7.14
N VAL A 175 18.75 -7.93 -7.20
CA VAL A 175 20.10 -7.68 -7.70
C VAL A 175 19.97 -7.51 -9.22
N ASP A 176 20.43 -6.39 -9.76
CA ASP A 176 20.54 -6.23 -11.21
C ASP A 176 21.57 -7.25 -11.74
N MET A 177 21.12 -8.31 -12.42
CA MET A 177 22.00 -9.39 -12.88
C MET A 177 22.96 -8.98 -14.01
N LYS A 178 22.82 -7.78 -14.59
CA LYS A 178 23.79 -7.24 -15.56
C LYS A 178 24.85 -6.33 -14.94
N THR A 179 24.54 -5.67 -13.82
CA THR A 179 25.44 -4.68 -13.20
C THR A 179 25.87 -4.99 -11.76
N GLY A 180 25.27 -6.01 -11.12
CA GLY A 180 25.55 -6.43 -9.75
C GLY A 180 25.14 -5.43 -8.66
N LYS A 181 24.48 -4.31 -9.01
CA LYS A 181 24.11 -3.28 -8.04
C LYS A 181 22.84 -3.67 -7.28
N ILE A 182 22.97 -3.66 -5.95
CA ILE A 182 21.85 -3.71 -5.01
C ILE A 182 21.47 -2.27 -4.71
N ALA A 183 20.34 -1.80 -5.24
CA ALA A 183 19.77 -0.53 -4.79
C ALA A 183 19.09 -0.76 -3.43
N SER A 184 19.85 -0.66 -2.35
CA SER A 184 19.29 -0.62 -1.00
C SER A 184 18.70 0.77 -0.71
N LYS A 185 17.63 0.79 0.10
CA LYS A 185 16.99 2.00 0.62
C LYS A 185 18.01 2.97 1.19
N THR A 186 18.17 4.14 0.58
CA THR A 186 18.61 5.33 1.30
C THR A 186 17.39 6.04 1.88
N LEU A 187 17.11 5.74 3.15
CA LEU A 187 16.57 6.74 4.07
C LEU A 187 17.66 7.82 4.20
N GLY A 188 17.55 8.87 3.38
CA GLY A 188 18.52 9.94 3.31
C GLY A 188 17.80 11.26 3.09
N SER A 189 17.37 11.87 4.20
CA SER A 189 17.05 13.29 4.29
C SER A 189 18.21 14.11 3.71
N ARG A 190 18.04 14.63 2.49
CA ARG A 190 18.84 15.75 2.01
C ARG A 190 18.01 17.01 2.17
N ALA A 191 18.37 17.79 3.18
CA ALA A 191 18.03 19.19 3.25
C ALA A 191 18.53 19.88 1.96
N VAL A 192 17.59 20.40 1.18
CA VAL A 192 17.89 21.37 0.13
C VAL A 192 17.56 22.73 0.75
N TYR A 193 18.59 23.49 1.11
CA TYR A 193 18.45 24.92 1.30
C TYR A 193 18.45 25.56 -0.10
N PRO A 194 17.44 26.35 -0.48
CA PRO A 194 17.67 27.44 -1.41
C PRO A 194 18.14 28.67 -0.61
N MET A 195 19.25 29.20 -1.10
CA MET A 195 19.80 30.51 -0.76
C MET A 195 18.76 31.63 -0.86
N PHE A 196 19.00 32.67 -0.07
CA PHE A 196 18.59 34.06 -0.30
C PHE A 196 18.10 34.38 -1.72
N SER A 197 16.87 34.87 -1.81
CA SER A 197 16.50 35.84 -2.83
C SER A 197 15.60 36.90 -2.20
N ILE A 198 16.26 37.95 -1.70
CA ILE A 198 15.69 39.28 -1.65
C ILE A 198 15.60 39.70 -3.12
N LEU A 199 14.40 39.87 -3.68
CA LEU A 199 14.10 40.96 -4.63
C LEU A 199 12.61 40.94 -5.06
N ALA A 200 12.02 42.13 -4.94
CA ALA A 200 10.98 42.70 -5.80
C ALA A 200 9.59 42.05 -5.85
N PHE A 201 8.67 42.60 -5.07
CA PHE A 201 7.33 42.92 -5.56
C PHE A 201 6.97 44.35 -5.12
N LEU A 202 7.51 45.30 -5.88
CA LEU A 202 6.88 46.60 -6.10
C LEU A 202 6.44 46.60 -7.57
N CYS A 203 5.28 47.18 -7.85
CA CYS A 203 4.67 47.43 -9.17
C CYS A 203 3.66 46.37 -9.66
N CYS A 204 2.40 46.50 -9.22
CA CYS A 204 1.29 46.87 -10.10
C CYS A 204 -0.02 47.04 -9.32
N MET A 205 -0.56 48.25 -9.46
CA MET A 205 -1.83 48.83 -8.95
C MET A 205 -1.82 49.30 -7.50
#